data_AF-A0A533RI93-F1
#
_entry.id   AF-A0A533RI93-F1
#
_cell.length_a   1.000
_cell.length_b   1.000
_cell.length_c   1.000
_cell.angle_alpha   90.00
_cell.angle_beta   90.00
_cell.angle_gamma   90.00
#
_symmetry.space_group_name_H-M   'P 1'
#
loop_
_entity.id
_entity.type
_entity.pdbx_description
1 polymer ?
#
loop_
_entity_poly.entity_id
_entity_poly.type
_entity_poly.pdbx_seq_one_letter_code
_entity_poly.pdbx_strand_id
1 'polypeptide(L)'
;MDIIAFLGIAGTAIIGSFVGLVVLLWLVGFRIIRSDRVGIVEKWWSPRGSLKDQIIALKGEAGYQPDVLRGGIHFRTPLMYKVHTMPLVTIPQGKIGYVFARDGVPLEGGQTLGRMVPGNTFQGVRFFLENGGQRGPQRQILREGTYAFNLAMFVVVTESQVYYLHMGDTVEMQTIQSMAAHLASIGGFAPVIIKGADDKTGIVTVHDGPSLPSGDIIAPAVGDKAGDPNHHN
;
A
#
# COMPACT_ATOMS: atom_id res chain seq x y z
N MET A 1 34.54 -0.48 -57.55
CA MET A 1 33.55 -0.05 -56.55
C MET A 1 34.16 1.11 -55.80
N ASP A 2 33.52 2.28 -55.84
CA ASP A 2 34.04 3.50 -55.25
C ASP A 2 34.17 3.37 -53.72
N ILE A 3 35.30 3.82 -53.18
CA ILE A 3 35.60 3.84 -51.73
C ILE A 3 34.47 4.56 -50.96
N ILE A 4 33.83 5.56 -51.59
CA ILE A 4 32.70 6.30 -51.05
C ILE A 4 31.45 5.42 -50.93
N ALA A 5 31.17 4.55 -51.90
CA ALA A 5 30.04 3.62 -51.84
C ALA A 5 30.27 2.53 -50.78
N PHE A 6 31.50 2.05 -50.63
CA PHE A 6 31.86 1.10 -49.57
C PHE A 6 31.76 1.72 -48.17
N LEU A 7 32.23 2.96 -47.98
CA LEU A 7 32.07 3.72 -46.73
C LEU A 7 30.59 3.99 -46.41
N GLY A 8 29.76 4.26 -47.42
CA GLY A 8 28.32 4.44 -47.26
C GLY A 8 27.60 3.17 -46.77
N ILE A 9 27.92 2.01 -47.36
CA ILE A 9 27.32 0.72 -46.96
C ILE A 9 27.82 0.26 -45.58
N ALA A 10 29.11 0.46 -45.28
CA ALA A 10 29.65 0.16 -43.96
C ALA A 10 29.03 1.06 -42.87
N GLY A 11 28.82 2.35 -43.17
CA GLY A 11 28.17 3.30 -42.29
C GLY A 11 26.72 2.92 -41.95
N THR A 12 25.92 2.50 -42.94
CA THR A 12 24.54 2.07 -42.70
C THR A 12 24.46 0.76 -41.92
N ALA A 13 25.38 -0.18 -42.14
CA ALA A 13 25.46 -1.42 -41.38
C ALA A 13 25.79 -1.17 -39.90
N ILE A 14 26.74 -0.27 -39.60
CA ILE A 14 27.10 0.09 -38.22
C ILE A 14 25.94 0.77 -37.51
N ILE A 15 25.27 1.73 -38.17
CA ILE A 15 24.10 2.42 -37.61
C ILE A 15 22.96 1.42 -37.37
N GLY A 16 22.70 0.52 -38.33
CA GLY A 16 21.68 -0.53 -38.19
C GLY A 16 21.96 -1.46 -37.01
N SER A 17 23.21 -1.89 -36.83
CA SER A 17 23.61 -2.73 -35.69
C SER A 17 23.46 -2.00 -34.35
N PHE A 18 23.80 -0.71 -34.30
CA PHE A 18 23.65 0.11 -33.09
C PHE A 18 22.17 0.30 -32.73
N VAL A 19 21.32 0.64 -33.71
CA VAL A 19 19.87 0.75 -33.52
C VAL A 19 19.28 -0.59 -33.08
N GLY A 20 19.69 -1.70 -33.71
CA GLY A 20 19.28 -3.05 -33.33
C GLY A 20 19.64 -3.38 -31.87
N LEU A 21 20.85 -3.01 -31.42
CA LEU A 21 21.28 -3.19 -30.03
C LEU A 21 20.45 -2.35 -29.06
N VAL A 22 20.15 -1.09 -29.40
CA VAL A 22 19.30 -0.22 -28.57
C VAL A 22 17.88 -0.77 -28.47
N VAL A 23 17.30 -1.24 -29.58
CA VAL A 23 15.98 -1.88 -29.59
C VAL A 23 15.98 -3.17 -28.78
N LEU A 24 17.05 -3.98 -28.87
CA LEU A 24 17.20 -5.18 -28.06
C LEU A 24 17.26 -4.85 -26.55
N LEU A 25 18.06 -3.87 -26.15
CA LEU A 25 18.15 -3.43 -24.76
C LEU A 25 16.81 -2.87 -24.25
N TRP A 26 16.07 -2.17 -25.11
CA TRP A 26 14.73 -1.70 -24.83
C TRP A 26 13.74 -2.86 -24.65
N LEU A 27 13.77 -3.86 -25.54
CA LEU A 27 12.91 -5.06 -25.46
C LEU A 27 13.19 -5.91 -24.22
N VAL A 28 14.46 -6.05 -23.84
CA VAL A 28 14.86 -6.72 -22.59
C VAL A 28 14.33 -5.96 -21.36
N GLY A 29 14.10 -4.65 -21.50
CA GLY A 29 13.50 -3.83 -20.46
C GLY A 29 14.46 -3.57 -19.31
N PHE A 30 15.71 -3.21 -19.65
CA PHE A 30 16.70 -2.77 -18.68
C PHE A 30 16.22 -1.51 -17.97
N ARG A 31 16.08 -1.57 -16.65
CA ARG A 31 15.68 -0.43 -15.82
C ARG A 31 16.48 -0.38 -14.53
N ILE A 32 16.98 0.81 -14.21
CA ILE A 32 17.68 1.10 -12.96
C ILE A 32 16.71 1.83 -12.05
N ILE A 33 16.48 1.26 -10.86
CA ILE A 33 15.68 1.89 -9.81
C ILE A 33 16.66 2.41 -8.77
N ARG A 34 16.56 3.71 -8.45
CA ARG A 34 17.38 4.32 -7.41
C ARG A 34 17.02 3.78 -6.03
N SER A 35 17.97 3.82 -5.10
CA SER A 35 17.81 3.29 -3.74
C SER A 35 16.76 4.03 -2.89
N ASP A 36 16.40 5.26 -3.23
CA ASP A 36 15.35 6.07 -2.58
C ASP A 36 13.95 5.82 -3.15
N ARG A 37 13.79 4.82 -4.02
CA ARG A 37 12.56 4.54 -4.74
C ARG A 37 12.23 3.05 -4.76
N VAL A 38 10.97 2.76 -5.05
CA VAL A 38 10.44 1.41 -5.22
C VAL A 38 9.73 1.30 -6.56
N GLY A 39 9.94 0.19 -7.26
CA GLY A 39 9.25 -0.13 -8.50
C GLY A 39 8.03 -0.98 -8.24
N ILE A 40 6.85 -0.47 -8.56
CA ILE A 40 5.60 -1.23 -8.56
C ILE A 40 5.42 -1.79 -9.97
N VAL A 41 5.26 -3.11 -10.06
CA VAL A 41 5.15 -3.80 -11.36
C VAL A 41 3.69 -4.01 -11.68
N GLU A 42 3.28 -3.59 -12.86
CA GLU A 42 1.98 -3.88 -13.46
C GLU A 42 2.22 -4.77 -14.69
N LYS A 43 1.43 -5.83 -14.83
CA LYS A 43 1.50 -6.75 -15.96
C LYS A 43 0.31 -6.51 -16.88
N TRP A 44 0.53 -6.10 -18.12
CA TRP A 44 -0.54 -5.70 -19.04
C TRP A 44 -1.33 -6.87 -19.64
N TRP A 45 -0.68 -8.02 -19.85
CA TRP A 45 -1.34 -9.20 -20.39
C TRP A 45 -0.74 -10.48 -19.80
N SER A 46 -1.55 -11.52 -19.70
CA SER A 46 -1.13 -12.83 -19.21
C SER A 46 -1.90 -13.94 -19.93
N PRO A 47 -1.25 -15.06 -20.29
CA PRO A 47 -1.95 -16.22 -20.83
C PRO A 47 -2.93 -16.85 -19.82
N ARG A 48 -2.86 -16.48 -18.54
CA ARG A 48 -3.77 -16.93 -17.48
C ARG A 48 -5.04 -16.06 -17.34
N GLY A 49 -5.22 -15.04 -18.19
CA GLY A 49 -6.35 -14.11 -18.13
C GLY A 49 -6.08 -12.86 -17.28
N SER A 50 -7.15 -12.12 -16.99
CA SER A 50 -7.16 -10.88 -16.22
C SER A 50 -7.91 -11.03 -14.89
N LEU A 51 -7.63 -10.15 -13.94
CA LEU A 51 -8.41 -10.02 -12.71
C LEU A 51 -9.84 -9.56 -13.02
N LYS A 52 -10.79 -9.96 -12.17
CA LYS A 52 -12.20 -9.53 -12.24
C LYS A 52 -12.48 -8.41 -11.25
N ASP A 53 -12.42 -8.74 -9.96
CA ASP A 53 -12.79 -7.82 -8.87
C ASP A 53 -11.59 -7.33 -8.03
N GLN A 54 -10.43 -7.96 -8.21
CA GLN A 54 -9.20 -7.69 -7.47
C GLN A 54 -8.28 -6.77 -8.26
N ILE A 55 -7.43 -6.04 -7.55
CA ILE A 55 -6.44 -5.11 -8.11
C ILE A 55 -5.07 -5.80 -8.18
N ILE A 56 -4.76 -6.67 -7.21
CA ILE A 56 -3.47 -7.35 -7.09
C ILE A 56 -3.53 -8.78 -7.65
N ALA A 57 -2.62 -9.09 -8.57
CA ALA A 57 -2.50 -10.39 -9.22
C ALA A 57 -1.60 -11.34 -8.43
N LEU A 58 -2.20 -12.26 -7.66
CA LEU A 58 -1.45 -13.24 -6.87
C LEU A 58 -0.97 -14.44 -7.68
N LYS A 59 -1.73 -14.86 -8.71
CA LYS A 59 -1.51 -16.11 -9.47
C LYS A 59 -0.85 -15.88 -10.84
N GLY A 60 -0.23 -14.72 -11.03
CA GLY A 60 0.44 -14.35 -12.29
C GLY A 60 -0.51 -13.96 -13.42
N GLU A 61 -1.74 -13.58 -13.08
CA GLU A 61 -2.72 -12.92 -13.97
C GLU A 61 -2.21 -11.54 -14.43
N ALA A 62 -2.91 -10.94 -15.40
CA ALA A 62 -2.70 -9.53 -15.73
C ALA A 62 -3.21 -8.64 -14.58
N GLY A 63 -2.45 -7.57 -14.26
CA GLY A 63 -2.72 -6.68 -13.13
C GLY A 63 -1.47 -6.29 -12.35
N TYR A 64 -1.67 -5.54 -11.25
CA TYR A 64 -0.58 -5.13 -10.37
C TYR A 64 0.00 -6.33 -9.63
N GLN A 65 1.31 -6.49 -9.66
CA GLN A 65 1.97 -7.59 -8.97
C GLN A 65 2.13 -7.25 -7.48
N PRO A 66 2.05 -8.25 -6.58
CA PRO A 66 2.19 -8.02 -5.14
C PRO A 66 3.60 -7.59 -4.77
N ASP A 67 4.60 -8.17 -5.43
CA ASP A 67 6.01 -7.97 -5.14
C ASP A 67 6.53 -6.69 -5.80
N VAL A 68 7.28 -5.92 -5.03
CA VAL A 68 7.86 -4.65 -5.45
C VAL A 68 9.35 -4.77 -5.70
N LEU A 69 9.85 -4.04 -6.69
CA LEU A 69 11.26 -3.98 -7.04
C LEU A 69 11.96 -2.97 -6.13
N ARG A 70 12.93 -3.45 -5.35
CA ARG A 70 13.83 -2.60 -4.56
C ARG A 70 14.85 -1.90 -5.47
N GLY A 71 15.59 -0.93 -4.91
CA GLY A 71 16.69 -0.28 -5.63
C GLY A 71 17.67 -1.29 -6.22
N GLY A 72 18.12 -1.05 -7.45
CA GLY A 72 18.96 -1.97 -8.21
C GLY A 72 18.62 -2.03 -9.69
N ILE A 73 19.30 -2.95 -10.38
CA ILE A 73 19.11 -3.22 -11.80
C ILE A 73 18.05 -4.31 -11.95
N HIS A 74 17.03 -4.04 -12.74
CA HIS A 74 15.94 -4.97 -13.02
C HIS A 74 15.70 -5.10 -14.52
N PHE A 75 15.30 -6.30 -14.93
CA PHE A 75 14.97 -6.64 -16.31
C PHE A 75 13.50 -7.02 -16.39
N ARG A 76 12.68 -6.10 -16.93
CA ARG A 76 11.24 -6.28 -17.10
C ARG A 76 10.84 -5.75 -18.46
N THR A 77 10.54 -6.66 -19.37
CA THR A 77 10.23 -6.34 -20.77
C THR A 77 9.06 -5.35 -20.86
N PRO A 78 9.22 -4.19 -21.53
CA PRO A 78 8.18 -3.16 -21.58
C PRO A 78 6.95 -3.60 -22.39
N LEU A 79 7.07 -4.66 -23.19
CA LEU A 79 5.96 -5.27 -23.92
C LEU A 79 4.96 -5.99 -23.00
N MET A 80 5.39 -6.42 -21.81
CA MET A 80 4.56 -7.19 -20.87
C MET A 80 4.36 -6.45 -19.55
N TYR A 81 5.35 -5.66 -19.13
CA TYR A 81 5.37 -5.05 -17.81
C TYR A 81 5.49 -3.52 -17.90
N LYS A 82 4.67 -2.83 -17.10
CA LYS A 82 4.84 -1.41 -16.79
C LYS A 82 5.35 -1.27 -15.37
N VAL A 83 6.50 -0.61 -15.21
CA VAL A 83 7.09 -0.35 -13.89
C VAL A 83 6.82 1.09 -13.49
N HIS A 84 6.05 1.28 -12.42
CA HIS A 84 5.78 2.58 -11.82
C HIS A 84 6.81 2.84 -10.73
N THR A 85 7.59 3.91 -10.86
CA THR A 85 8.65 4.21 -9.90
C THR A 85 8.16 5.22 -8.88
N MET A 86 7.95 4.78 -7.65
CA MET A 86 7.41 5.58 -6.55
C MET A 86 8.48 5.85 -5.49
N PRO A 87 8.37 6.96 -4.71
CA PRO A 87 9.25 7.19 -3.58
C PRO A 87 9.04 6.16 -2.47
N LEU A 88 10.08 5.95 -1.66
CA LEU A 88 9.91 5.26 -0.38
C LEU A 88 9.03 6.09 0.55
N VAL A 89 8.22 5.40 1.35
CA VAL A 89 7.34 6.05 2.32
C VAL A 89 8.11 6.28 3.60
N THR A 90 8.31 7.54 3.97
CA THR A 90 9.01 7.90 5.20
C THR A 90 8.06 8.54 6.18
N ILE A 91 8.02 8.00 7.40
CA ILE A 91 7.26 8.54 8.51
C ILE A 91 8.23 9.28 9.42
N PRO A 92 8.03 10.59 9.65
CA PRO A 92 8.90 11.39 10.51
C PRO A 92 9.01 10.84 11.94
N GLN A 93 10.10 11.17 12.62
CA GLN A 93 10.31 10.77 14.00
C GLN A 93 9.23 11.34 14.93
N GLY A 94 8.72 10.53 15.85
CA GLY A 94 7.68 10.92 16.79
C GLY A 94 6.30 11.11 16.14
N LYS A 95 6.12 10.61 14.90
CA LYS A 95 4.85 10.63 14.18
C LYS A 95 4.44 9.21 13.82
N ILE A 96 3.14 9.03 13.58
CA ILE A 96 2.57 7.78 13.08
C ILE A 96 2.00 7.97 11.68
N GLY A 97 1.91 6.87 10.93
CA GLY A 97 1.26 6.84 9.61
C GLY A 97 0.06 5.91 9.61
N TYR A 98 -0.92 6.24 8.78
CA TYR A 98 -2.13 5.43 8.59
C TYR A 98 -2.08 4.71 7.24
N VAL A 99 -2.64 3.51 7.18
CA VAL A 99 -2.67 2.68 5.97
C VAL A 99 -4.11 2.40 5.60
N PHE A 100 -4.40 2.52 4.32
CA PHE A 100 -5.63 2.09 3.69
C PHE A 100 -5.31 1.05 2.61
N ALA A 101 -5.97 -0.10 2.65
CA ALA A 101 -5.81 -1.19 1.70
C ALA A 101 -6.88 -1.09 0.62
N ARG A 102 -6.48 -1.08 -0.66
CA ARG A 102 -7.41 -1.04 -1.79
C ARG A 102 -8.04 -2.39 -2.09
N ASP A 103 -7.29 -3.46 -1.83
CA ASP A 103 -7.69 -4.83 -2.12
C ASP A 103 -7.68 -5.69 -0.85
N GLY A 104 -8.27 -6.87 -0.93
CA GLY A 104 -8.44 -7.81 0.18
C GLY A 104 -9.90 -8.12 0.49
N VAL A 105 -10.09 -8.89 1.56
CA VAL A 105 -11.43 -9.30 2.00
C VAL A 105 -12.25 -8.07 2.40
N PRO A 106 -13.52 -7.94 1.97
CA PRO A 106 -14.39 -6.86 2.45
C PRO A 106 -14.47 -6.82 3.98
N LEU A 107 -14.64 -5.62 4.54
CA LEU A 107 -14.96 -5.46 5.97
C LEU A 107 -16.33 -6.09 6.26
N GLU A 108 -16.45 -6.71 7.42
CA GLU A 108 -17.72 -7.30 7.89
C GLU A 108 -18.73 -6.19 8.25
N GLY A 109 -20.01 -6.53 8.28
CA GLY A 109 -21.06 -5.58 8.65
C GLY A 109 -20.85 -5.05 10.07
N GLY A 110 -20.69 -3.74 10.22
CA GLY A 110 -20.39 -3.08 11.50
C GLY A 110 -18.91 -2.92 11.82
N GLN A 111 -18.00 -3.46 10.99
CA GLN A 111 -16.56 -3.25 11.15
C GLN A 111 -16.09 -2.00 10.40
N THR A 112 -15.45 -1.07 11.11
CA THR A 112 -14.92 0.20 10.56
C THR A 112 -13.46 0.10 10.12
N LEU A 113 -12.64 -0.69 10.83
CA LEU A 113 -11.20 -0.83 10.59
C LEU A 113 -10.82 -2.28 10.30
N GLY A 114 -10.01 -2.48 9.26
CA GLY A 114 -9.44 -3.76 8.86
C GLY A 114 -8.59 -4.39 9.95
N ARG A 115 -8.70 -5.71 10.06
CA ARG A 115 -7.97 -6.52 11.03
C ARG A 115 -6.46 -6.44 10.83
N MET A 116 -5.72 -6.56 11.92
CA MET A 116 -4.27 -6.69 11.85
C MET A 116 -3.89 -8.08 11.35
N VAL A 117 -2.90 -8.17 10.47
CA VAL A 117 -2.30 -9.43 10.04
C VAL A 117 -0.96 -9.58 10.76
N PRO A 118 -0.88 -10.42 11.82
CA PRO A 118 0.33 -10.56 12.62
C PRO A 118 1.56 -10.91 11.76
N GLY A 119 2.70 -10.29 12.07
CA GLY A 119 3.94 -10.49 11.31
C GLY A 119 4.02 -9.73 9.97
N ASN A 120 2.95 -9.04 9.56
CA ASN A 120 2.99 -8.18 8.39
C ASN A 120 3.06 -6.70 8.79
N THR A 121 3.97 -5.97 8.15
CA THR A 121 4.07 -4.51 8.25
C THR A 121 3.63 -3.83 6.95
N PHE A 122 2.73 -4.46 6.19
CA PHE A 122 2.25 -4.03 4.87
C PHE A 122 3.31 -4.01 3.74
N GLN A 123 4.54 -4.45 4.02
CA GLN A 123 5.58 -4.60 2.99
C GLN A 123 5.42 -5.91 2.19
N GLY A 124 4.80 -6.94 2.79
CA GLY A 124 4.47 -8.20 2.13
C GLY A 124 3.02 -8.22 1.67
N VAL A 125 2.74 -7.73 0.46
CA VAL A 125 1.36 -7.71 -0.10
C VAL A 125 0.80 -9.12 -0.26
N ARG A 126 1.61 -10.04 -0.79
CA ARG A 126 1.22 -11.44 -0.94
C ARG A 126 0.82 -12.06 0.40
N PHE A 127 1.70 -11.91 1.39
CA PHE A 127 1.43 -12.39 2.76
C PHE A 127 0.19 -11.72 3.36
N PHE A 128 -0.04 -10.42 3.11
CA PHE A 128 -1.24 -9.72 3.57
C PHE A 128 -2.51 -10.38 3.03
N LEU A 129 -2.58 -10.55 1.70
CA LEU A 129 -3.76 -11.06 1.02
C LEU A 129 -4.00 -12.55 1.34
N GLU A 130 -2.95 -13.37 1.33
CA GLU A 130 -3.05 -14.81 1.61
C GLU A 130 -3.45 -15.10 3.06
N ASN A 131 -3.15 -14.21 4.00
CA ASN A 131 -3.58 -14.31 5.40
C ASN A 131 -4.88 -13.53 5.68
N GLY A 132 -5.71 -13.32 4.64
CA GLY A 132 -7.02 -12.68 4.75
C GLY A 132 -6.98 -11.23 5.21
N GLY A 133 -5.98 -10.47 4.78
CA GLY A 133 -5.97 -9.03 4.90
C GLY A 133 -7.25 -8.42 4.31
N GLN A 134 -7.78 -7.39 4.98
CA GLN A 134 -9.05 -6.77 4.63
C GLN A 134 -8.83 -5.45 3.87
N ARG A 135 -9.70 -5.15 2.90
CA ARG A 135 -9.72 -3.85 2.21
C ARG A 135 -10.32 -2.77 3.12
N GLY A 136 -9.96 -1.51 2.90
CA GLY A 136 -10.40 -0.37 3.70
C GLY A 136 -9.32 0.19 4.64
N PRO A 137 -9.68 1.11 5.55
CA PRO A 137 -8.77 1.65 6.55
C PRO A 137 -8.26 0.55 7.47
N GLN A 138 -6.98 0.55 7.83
CA GLN A 138 -6.38 -0.52 8.64
C GLN A 138 -6.24 -0.10 10.10
N ARG A 139 -6.43 -1.04 11.03
CA ARG A 139 -6.21 -0.81 12.48
C ARG A 139 -4.74 -0.65 12.84
N GLN A 140 -3.85 -1.36 12.13
CA GLN A 140 -2.42 -1.29 12.38
C GLN A 140 -1.86 0.03 11.84
N ILE A 141 -1.25 0.80 12.75
CA ILE A 141 -0.52 2.02 12.43
C ILE A 141 0.91 1.71 11.99
N LEU A 142 1.49 2.65 11.25
CA LEU A 142 2.91 2.65 10.94
C LEU A 142 3.65 3.55 11.91
N ARG A 143 4.81 3.09 12.39
CA ARG A 143 5.72 3.87 13.23
C ARG A 143 6.71 4.64 12.38
N GLU A 144 7.51 5.48 13.03
CA GLU A 144 8.61 6.19 12.40
C GLU A 144 9.56 5.23 11.66
N GLY A 145 10.04 5.66 10.49
CA GLY A 145 10.91 4.86 9.64
C GLY A 145 10.61 5.00 8.16
N THR A 146 11.44 4.35 7.35
CA THR A 146 11.30 4.32 5.88
C THR A 146 10.89 2.93 5.42
N TYR A 147 9.81 2.88 4.66
CA TYR A 147 9.19 1.65 4.20
C TYR A 147 9.07 1.63 2.69
N ALA A 148 9.14 0.43 2.14
CA ALA A 148 9.07 0.22 0.71
C ALA A 148 7.79 -0.56 0.38
N PHE A 149 6.70 0.20 0.28
CA PHE A 149 5.34 -0.29 0.07
C PHE A 149 4.98 -0.44 -1.40
N ASN A 150 4.02 -1.34 -1.65
CA ASN A 150 3.31 -1.39 -2.91
C ASN A 150 2.18 -0.35 -2.88
N LEU A 151 2.43 0.83 -3.45
CA LEU A 151 1.46 1.93 -3.47
C LEU A 151 0.28 1.72 -4.42
N ALA A 152 0.29 0.63 -5.23
CA ALA A 152 -0.92 0.21 -5.93
C ALA A 152 -1.89 -0.49 -4.98
N MET A 153 -1.36 -1.23 -3.99
CA MET A 153 -2.14 -1.93 -2.97
C MET A 153 -2.54 -1.01 -1.81
N PHE A 154 -1.60 -0.21 -1.33
CA PHE A 154 -1.75 0.56 -0.09
C PHE A 154 -1.67 2.06 -0.36
N VAL A 155 -2.61 2.80 0.22
CA VAL A 155 -2.56 4.25 0.37
C VAL A 155 -2.01 4.53 1.76
N VAL A 156 -0.91 5.27 1.85
CA VAL A 156 -0.30 5.62 3.13
C VAL A 156 -0.42 7.10 3.39
N VAL A 157 -1.11 7.44 4.48
CA VAL A 157 -1.34 8.82 4.90
C VAL A 157 -0.35 9.16 6.01
N THR A 158 0.44 10.20 5.80
CA THR A 158 1.37 10.75 6.79
C THR A 158 1.03 12.22 7.03
N GLU A 159 1.61 12.82 8.07
CA GLU A 159 1.47 14.25 8.33
C GLU A 159 1.97 15.11 7.15
N SER A 160 3.08 14.70 6.54
CA SER A 160 3.72 15.46 5.46
C SER A 160 2.99 15.37 4.12
N GLN A 161 2.51 14.19 3.76
CA GLN A 161 1.91 13.90 2.46
C GLN A 161 1.21 12.54 2.45
N VAL A 162 0.44 12.30 1.38
CA VAL A 162 -0.18 11.01 1.11
C VAL A 162 0.56 10.28 -0.02
N TYR A 163 0.93 9.03 0.22
CA TYR A 163 1.64 8.18 -0.72
C TYR A 163 0.68 7.15 -1.32
N TYR A 164 0.45 7.21 -2.62
CA TYR A 164 -0.37 6.23 -3.36
C TYR A 164 -0.06 6.28 -4.86
N LEU A 165 -0.30 5.17 -5.56
CA LEU A 165 -0.29 5.15 -7.02
C LEU A 165 -1.64 5.65 -7.53
N HIS A 166 -1.63 6.70 -8.35
CA HIS A 166 -2.84 7.27 -8.92
C HIS A 166 -3.37 6.35 -10.02
N MET A 167 -4.61 5.88 -9.89
CA MET A 167 -5.25 4.98 -10.86
C MET A 167 -6.30 5.68 -11.75
N GLY A 168 -6.45 6.99 -11.61
CA GLY A 168 -7.35 7.81 -12.44
C GLY A 168 -8.76 8.03 -11.87
N ASP A 169 -9.05 7.55 -10.67
CA ASP A 169 -10.32 7.81 -9.99
C ASP A 169 -10.26 9.10 -9.16
N THR A 170 -10.94 10.14 -9.66
CA THR A 170 -11.05 11.45 -8.99
C THR A 170 -11.80 11.34 -7.66
N VAL A 171 -12.77 10.42 -7.54
CA VAL A 171 -13.55 10.24 -6.32
C VAL A 171 -12.66 9.65 -5.23
N GLU A 172 -11.89 8.61 -5.56
CA GLU A 172 -10.91 8.03 -4.64
C GLU A 172 -9.93 9.09 -4.12
N MET A 173 -9.40 9.93 -5.02
CA MET A 173 -8.48 11.01 -4.66
C MET A 173 -9.14 12.01 -3.68
N GLN A 174 -10.39 12.40 -3.92
CA GLN A 174 -11.12 13.31 -3.03
C GLN A 174 -11.37 12.67 -1.66
N THR A 175 -11.74 11.40 -1.60
CA THR A 175 -11.95 10.66 -0.34
C THR A 175 -10.66 10.54 0.47
N ILE A 176 -9.53 10.25 -0.18
CA ILE A 176 -8.23 10.17 0.47
C ILE A 176 -7.83 11.53 1.04
N GLN A 177 -8.04 12.61 0.28
CA GLN A 177 -7.73 13.97 0.72
C GLN A 177 -8.60 14.42 1.89
N SER A 178 -9.91 14.18 1.85
CA SER A 178 -10.81 14.54 2.95
C SER A 178 -10.45 13.79 4.24
N MET A 179 -10.12 12.50 4.13
CA MET A 179 -9.63 11.69 5.25
C MET A 179 -8.32 12.24 5.82
N ALA A 180 -7.33 12.55 4.97
CA ALA A 180 -6.05 13.10 5.40
C ALA A 180 -6.21 14.47 6.10
N ALA A 181 -7.07 15.34 5.56
CA ALA A 181 -7.38 16.64 6.15
C ALA A 181 -8.06 16.48 7.52
N HIS A 182 -8.98 15.51 7.65
CA HIS A 182 -9.63 15.22 8.92
C HIS A 182 -8.62 14.74 9.98
N LEU A 183 -7.75 13.79 9.63
CA LEU A 183 -6.68 13.29 10.52
C LEU A 183 -5.74 14.43 10.97
N ALA A 184 -5.40 15.34 10.07
CA ALA A 184 -4.60 16.52 10.41
C ALA A 184 -5.34 17.45 11.39
N SER A 185 -6.64 17.69 11.16
CA SER A 185 -7.45 18.60 11.99
C SER A 185 -7.57 18.16 13.45
N ILE A 186 -7.53 16.84 13.71
CA ILE A 186 -7.59 16.26 15.05
C ILE A 186 -6.21 15.96 15.66
N GLY A 187 -5.11 16.34 14.99
CA GLY A 187 -3.75 16.02 15.43
C GLY A 187 -3.43 14.52 15.42
N GLY A 188 -4.10 13.73 14.57
CA GLY A 188 -4.05 12.26 14.58
C GLY A 188 -2.67 11.66 14.30
N PHE A 189 -1.75 12.41 13.71
CA PHE A 189 -0.39 11.92 13.43
C PHE A 189 0.56 11.97 14.64
N ALA A 190 0.17 12.67 15.71
CA ALA A 190 0.94 12.71 16.95
C ALA A 190 0.49 11.56 17.88
N PRO A 191 1.37 10.60 18.21
CA PRO A 191 1.01 9.55 19.15
C PRO A 191 0.82 10.13 20.55
N VAL A 192 -0.19 9.63 21.27
CA VAL A 192 -0.38 9.92 22.69
C VAL A 192 0.66 9.13 23.48
N ILE A 193 1.53 9.84 24.22
CA ILE A 193 2.58 9.24 25.05
C ILE A 193 2.12 9.30 26.50
N ILE A 194 1.91 8.14 27.12
CA ILE A 194 1.54 8.02 28.53
C ILE A 194 2.81 8.00 29.37
N LYS A 195 2.99 9.00 30.24
CA LYS A 195 4.11 9.13 31.19
C LYS A 195 3.67 8.60 32.54
N GLY A 196 4.11 7.39 32.89
CA GLY A 196 3.57 6.64 34.03
C GLY A 196 3.62 7.29 35.42
N ALA A 197 4.44 8.34 35.64
CA ALA A 197 4.44 9.09 36.91
C ALA A 197 3.42 10.24 36.95
N ASP A 198 3.11 10.81 35.77
CA ASP A 198 2.28 12.01 35.63
C ASP A 198 0.83 11.64 35.25
N ASP A 199 0.66 10.60 34.44
CA ASP A 199 -0.63 10.16 33.90
C ASP A 199 -1.22 9.05 34.76
N LYS A 200 -2.06 9.42 35.73
CA LYS A 200 -2.65 8.48 36.70
C LYS A 200 -3.97 7.85 36.24
N THR A 201 -4.68 8.50 35.31
CA THR A 201 -6.00 8.04 34.81
C THR A 201 -6.12 8.34 33.32
N GLY A 202 -6.55 7.36 32.53
CA GLY A 202 -6.88 7.51 31.11
C GLY A 202 -8.23 6.87 30.79
N ILE A 203 -9.05 7.56 29.99
CA ILE A 203 -10.32 7.03 29.49
C ILE A 203 -10.15 6.78 28.00
N VAL A 204 -10.40 5.54 27.57
CA VAL A 204 -10.35 5.15 26.16
C VAL A 204 -11.73 4.69 25.75
N THR A 205 -12.29 5.32 24.74
CA THR A 205 -13.51 4.85 24.07
C THR A 205 -13.13 4.25 22.73
N VAL A 206 -13.66 3.06 22.45
CA VAL A 206 -13.48 2.38 21.16
C VAL A 206 -14.82 2.24 20.49
N HIS A 207 -14.87 2.52 19.19
CA HIS A 207 -16.08 2.34 18.40
C HIS A 207 -16.33 0.86 18.11
N ASP A 208 -15.25 0.12 17.80
CA ASP A 208 -15.31 -1.31 17.50
C ASP A 208 -14.31 -2.08 18.37
N GLY A 209 -14.75 -3.22 18.88
CA GLY A 209 -13.93 -4.13 19.66
C GLY A 209 -14.77 -5.24 20.28
N PRO A 210 -14.14 -6.30 20.81
CA PRO A 210 -14.85 -7.26 21.64
C PRO A 210 -15.42 -6.55 22.88
N SER A 211 -16.60 -6.97 23.32
CA SER A 211 -17.17 -6.50 24.59
C SER A 211 -16.21 -6.79 25.74
N LEU A 212 -16.18 -5.90 26.73
CA LEU A 212 -15.40 -6.10 27.94
C LEU A 212 -15.86 -7.38 28.66
N PRO A 213 -14.93 -8.23 29.14
CA PRO A 213 -15.25 -9.37 29.99
C PRO A 213 -16.04 -8.94 31.24
N SER A 214 -16.92 -9.82 31.72
CA SER A 214 -17.63 -9.60 32.98
C SER A 214 -16.62 -9.52 34.14
N GLY A 215 -16.55 -8.36 34.80
CA GLY A 215 -15.58 -8.06 35.86
C GLY A 215 -14.65 -6.87 35.57
N ASP A 216 -14.46 -6.51 34.29
CA ASP A 216 -13.62 -5.37 33.88
C ASP A 216 -14.38 -4.03 33.84
N ILE A 217 -15.69 -4.07 34.12
CA ILE A 217 -16.56 -2.90 34.16
C ILE A 217 -16.61 -2.40 35.61
N ILE A 218 -16.07 -1.21 35.89
CA ILE A 218 -16.18 -0.50 37.19
C ILE A 218 -17.56 0.20 37.32
N ALA A 219 -18.57 -0.38 36.70
CA ALA A 219 -19.97 0.04 36.74
C ALA A 219 -20.83 -1.22 36.71
N PRO A 220 -22.00 -1.24 37.38
CA PRO A 220 -22.92 -2.37 37.30
C PRO A 220 -23.24 -2.66 35.83
N ALA A 221 -23.13 -3.92 35.41
CA ALA A 221 -23.62 -4.31 34.10
C ALA A 221 -25.11 -3.92 34.03
N VAL A 222 -25.47 -3.10 33.05
CA VAL A 222 -26.88 -2.85 32.72
C VAL A 222 -27.49 -4.20 32.40
N GLY A 223 -28.46 -4.63 33.21
CA GLY A 223 -28.90 -6.03 33.22
C GLY A 223 -29.59 -6.41 31.91
N ASP A 224 -29.12 -7.49 31.27
CA ASP A 224 -29.71 -8.03 30.02
C ASP A 224 -31.12 -8.64 30.22
N LYS A 225 -31.61 -8.74 31.47
CA LYS A 225 -32.87 -9.37 31.83
C LYS A 225 -33.90 -8.33 32.24
N ALA A 226 -35.06 -8.37 31.60
CA ALA A 226 -36.25 -7.59 31.98
C ALA A 226 -36.71 -7.97 33.40
N GLY A 227 -36.19 -7.26 34.40
CA GLY A 227 -36.42 -7.54 35.82
C GLY A 227 -35.25 -7.19 36.75
N ASP A 228 -34.07 -6.87 36.21
CA ASP A 228 -32.95 -6.38 37.01
C ASP A 228 -33.19 -4.92 37.46
N PRO A 229 -32.91 -4.53 38.72
CA PRO A 229 -32.94 -3.13 39.15
C PRO A 229 -32.05 -2.19 38.32
N ASN A 230 -31.04 -2.73 37.62
CA ASN A 230 -30.18 -2.00 36.67
C ASN A 230 -30.59 -2.20 35.20
N HIS A 231 -31.80 -2.70 34.92
CA HIS A 231 -32.35 -2.78 33.57
C HIS A 231 -32.86 -1.40 33.13
N HIS A 232 -32.43 -0.94 31.97
CA HIS A 232 -32.92 0.30 31.35
C HIS A 232 -33.53 -0.06 29.99
N ASN A 233 -34.73 0.46 29.73
CA ASN A 233 -35.58 0.13 28.56
C ASN A 233 -34.92 0.34 27.20
#